data_AF-A0A2K1YCU4-F1
#
_entry.id   AF-A0A2K1YCU4-F1
#
_cell.length_a   1.000
_cell.length_b   1.000
_cell.length_c   1.000
_cell.angle_alpha   90.00
_cell.angle_beta   90.00
_cell.angle_gamma   90.00
#
_symmetry.space_group_name_H-M   'P 1'
#
loop_
_entity.id
_entity.type
_entity.pdbx_description
1 polymer ?
#
loop_
_entity_poly.entity_id
_entity_poly.type
_entity_poly.pdbx_seq_one_letter_code
_entity_poly.pdbx_strand_id
1 'polypeptide(L)'
;MIISHSIVCKIVLNSHSIVGDEGGFAPNIQENKEGLELLKTAIAKAGYTGKLFALKIIMDVAASEFYNNDDNTYDLNFKEENNDGSQKISGDSLKNVYKSCATDYPIVTIEDPFDQDDWEHYAKMTSEIGEQVQFVGDDLLVTNPKVIMGAKLPNLNCLALYFTIYQVNQIGSVTESIEAVKMSKRAGWGVMASHRSVETEDTIIADLSVGLATGQIQTGAPCRSERLAQYNHVDGNVFQHTQLKMRNLTKYDFSYHTQLKMRISQSILPKFKATQYAGQGERKNYPVVSS
;
A
#
# COMPACT_ATOMS: atom_id res chain seq x y z
N MET A 1 -6.26 -8.84 10.87
CA MET A 1 -6.54 -8.18 9.58
C MET A 1 -6.14 -6.73 9.77
N ILE A 2 -4.91 -6.40 9.38
CA ILE A 2 -4.39 -5.04 9.43
C ILE A 2 -4.78 -4.45 8.08
N ILE A 3 -5.90 -3.73 8.03
CA ILE A 3 -6.25 -2.96 6.84
C ILE A 3 -5.28 -1.77 6.84
N SER A 4 -4.13 -1.92 6.19
CA SER A 4 -3.19 -0.83 5.97
C SER A 4 -3.89 0.16 5.07
N HIS A 5 -4.35 1.26 5.65
CA HIS A 5 -4.92 2.36 4.88
C HIS A 5 -3.75 3.08 4.23
N SER A 6 -3.65 3.02 2.91
CA SER A 6 -2.86 3.98 2.12
C SER A 6 -3.50 5.35 2.30
N ILE A 7 -3.17 6.05 3.38
CA ILE A 7 -3.66 7.41 3.60
C ILE A 7 -2.91 8.30 2.60
N VAL A 8 -3.57 8.64 1.49
CA VAL A 8 -3.25 9.90 0.81
C VAL A 8 -3.65 11.00 1.77
N CYS A 9 -2.64 11.57 2.41
CA CYS A 9 -2.82 12.76 3.19
C CYS A 9 -3.32 13.84 2.25
N LYS A 10 -4.49 14.39 2.59
CA LYS A 10 -5.04 15.61 2.03
C LYS A 10 -4.19 16.81 2.47
N ILE A 11 -2.89 16.80 2.16
CA ILE A 11 -2.12 18.03 2.13
C ILE A 11 -2.48 18.67 0.80
N VAL A 12 -3.20 19.78 0.89
CA VAL A 12 -3.22 20.81 -0.14
C VAL A 12 -1.76 21.26 -0.30
N LEU A 13 -1.03 20.59 -1.20
CA LEU A 13 0.18 21.14 -1.76
C LEU A 13 -0.28 22.40 -2.51
N ASN A 14 0.32 23.54 -2.19
CA ASN A 14 -0.03 24.86 -2.76
C ASN A 14 0.33 24.99 -4.26
N SER A 15 0.35 23.87 -4.99
CA SER A 15 0.69 23.76 -6.40
C SER A 15 -0.22 22.71 -7.04
N HIS A 16 -0.96 23.10 -8.09
CA HIS A 16 -1.69 22.29 -9.07
C HIS A 16 -1.81 20.79 -8.75
N SER A 17 -2.87 20.42 -8.03
CA SER A 17 -3.10 19.06 -7.52
C SER A 17 -3.70 18.14 -8.60
N ILE A 18 -2.90 17.79 -9.59
CA ILE A 18 -3.20 16.69 -10.51
C ILE A 18 -2.75 15.39 -9.85
N VAL A 19 -3.58 14.35 -9.98
CA VAL A 19 -3.25 13.01 -9.51
C VAL A 19 -2.88 12.11 -10.68
N GLY A 20 -1.94 11.19 -10.47
CA GLY A 20 -1.57 10.16 -11.44
C GLY A 20 -2.63 9.07 -11.59
N ASP A 21 -2.29 8.02 -12.34
CA ASP A 21 -3.18 6.90 -12.64
C ASP A 21 -3.70 6.17 -11.39
N GLU A 22 -2.87 6.10 -10.35
CA GLU A 22 -3.20 5.47 -9.07
C GLU A 22 -3.76 6.44 -8.03
N GLY A 23 -4.02 7.69 -8.43
CA GLY A 23 -4.60 8.72 -7.57
C GLY A 23 -3.62 9.37 -6.59
N GLY A 24 -2.33 9.01 -6.65
CA GLY A 24 -1.25 9.65 -5.90
C GLY A 24 -0.82 11.00 -6.49
N PHE A 25 -0.11 11.79 -5.68
CA PHE A 25 0.53 13.03 -6.13
C PHE A 25 1.95 12.75 -6.62
N ALA A 26 2.40 13.49 -7.63
CA ALA A 26 3.78 13.48 -8.13
C ALA A 26 4.40 14.89 -8.03
N PRO A 27 4.67 15.40 -6.81
CA PRO A 27 5.38 16.67 -6.64
C PRO A 27 6.80 16.53 -7.20
N ASN A 28 7.37 17.65 -7.67
CA ASN A 28 8.76 17.68 -8.11
C ASN A 28 9.68 17.61 -6.89
N ILE A 29 10.05 16.40 -6.49
CA ILE A 29 10.95 16.09 -5.38
C ILE A 29 12.36 15.94 -5.94
N GLN A 30 13.34 16.59 -5.32
CA GLN A 30 14.74 16.55 -5.76
C GLN A 30 15.55 15.46 -5.04
N GLU A 31 15.16 15.09 -3.82
CA GLU A 31 15.85 14.06 -3.04
C GLU A 31 14.87 13.05 -2.43
N ASN A 32 15.25 11.77 -2.39
CA ASN A 32 14.41 10.69 -1.82
C ASN A 32 13.93 10.99 -0.38
N LYS A 33 14.77 11.66 0.43
CA LYS A 33 14.42 12.03 1.82
C LYS A 33 13.35 13.11 1.90
N GLU A 34 13.28 14.01 0.93
CA GLU A 34 12.27 15.08 0.89
C GLU A 34 10.86 14.47 0.80
N GLY A 35 10.66 13.41 0.01
CA GLY A 35 9.39 12.68 -0.05
C GLY A 35 8.96 12.10 1.30
N LEU A 36 9.90 11.50 2.04
CA LEU A 36 9.62 10.92 3.36
C LEU A 36 9.33 12.01 4.43
N GLU A 37 10.02 13.14 4.38
CA GLU A 37 9.75 14.29 5.26
C GLU A 37 8.40 14.96 4.95
N LEU A 38 8.00 15.01 3.67
CA LEU A 38 6.65 15.43 3.28
C LEU A 38 5.59 14.52 3.88
N LEU A 39 5.75 13.20 3.77
CA LEU A 39 4.83 12.23 4.39
C LEU A 39 4.78 12.38 5.91
N LYS A 40 5.93 12.49 6.58
CA LYS A 40 6.02 12.71 8.03
C LYS A 40 5.29 13.99 8.47
N THR A 41 5.47 15.08 7.73
CA THR A 41 4.74 16.34 7.94
C THR A 41 3.23 16.15 7.76
N ALA A 42 2.83 15.34 6.78
CA ALA A 42 1.43 15.00 6.50
C ALA A 42 0.77 14.21 7.64
N ILE A 43 1.44 13.15 8.08
CA ILE A 43 1.05 12.34 9.23
C ILE A 43 0.85 13.24 10.45
N ALA A 44 1.76 14.19 10.66
CA ALA A 44 1.67 15.12 11.76
C ALA A 44 0.48 16.06 11.65
N LYS A 45 0.26 16.68 10.47
CA LYS A 45 -0.91 17.55 10.21
C LYS A 45 -2.23 16.81 10.33
N ALA A 46 -2.28 15.53 9.99
CA ALA A 46 -3.47 14.69 10.13
C ALA A 46 -3.72 14.24 11.59
N GLY A 47 -2.84 14.57 12.54
CA GLY A 47 -2.99 14.23 13.95
C GLY A 47 -2.66 12.77 14.27
N TYR A 48 -1.84 12.12 13.44
CA TYR A 48 -1.37 10.74 13.61
C TYR A 48 0.07 10.64 14.11
N THR A 49 0.70 11.76 14.53
CA THR A 49 2.03 11.74 15.17
C THR A 49 2.08 10.74 16.33
N GLY A 50 3.06 9.85 16.32
CA GLY A 50 3.25 8.83 17.37
C GLY A 50 2.20 7.72 17.37
N LYS A 51 1.18 7.76 16.50
CA LYS A 51 0.19 6.69 16.33
C LYS A 51 0.65 5.70 15.27
N LEU A 52 1.86 5.18 15.43
CA LEU A 52 2.48 4.24 14.49
C LEU A 52 1.73 2.91 14.38
N PHE A 53 0.86 2.58 15.34
CA PHE A 53 -0.07 1.46 15.22
C PHE A 53 -1.21 1.73 14.21
N ALA A 54 -1.52 3.00 13.95
CA ALA A 54 -2.58 3.44 13.06
C ALA A 54 -2.06 3.79 11.66
N LEU A 55 -0.81 4.27 11.55
CA LEU A 55 -0.25 4.71 10.28
C LEU A 55 1.26 4.46 10.21
N LYS A 56 1.68 3.82 9.12
CA LYS A 56 3.09 3.49 8.82
C LYS A 56 3.37 3.79 7.34
N ILE A 57 4.63 3.78 6.96
CA ILE A 57 5.07 4.04 5.58
C ILE A 57 5.43 2.73 4.89
N ILE A 58 5.04 2.62 3.63
CA ILE A 58 5.42 1.57 2.69
C ILE A 58 6.01 2.27 1.48
N MET A 59 7.05 1.68 0.88
CA MET A 59 7.70 2.20 -0.32
C MET A 59 7.71 1.12 -1.39
N ASP A 60 7.45 1.53 -2.63
CA ASP A 60 7.80 0.78 -3.82
C ASP A 60 8.94 1.53 -4.50
N VAL A 61 10.06 0.85 -4.67
CA VAL A 61 11.28 1.43 -5.21
C VAL A 61 11.44 1.15 -6.70
N ALA A 62 10.88 0.05 -7.22
CA ALA A 62 11.04 -0.39 -8.60
C ALA A 62 12.51 -0.31 -9.08
N ALA A 63 13.43 -0.90 -8.33
CA ALA A 63 14.87 -0.67 -8.52
C ALA A 63 15.42 -1.13 -9.88
N SER A 64 14.74 -2.07 -10.55
CA SER A 64 15.04 -2.49 -11.92
C SER A 64 15.03 -1.32 -12.92
N GLU A 65 14.19 -0.29 -12.71
CA GLU A 65 14.06 0.87 -13.60
C GLU A 65 15.30 1.78 -13.62
N PHE A 66 16.14 1.70 -12.59
CA PHE A 66 17.36 2.49 -12.47
C PHE A 66 18.61 1.63 -12.24
N TYR A 67 18.50 0.32 -12.51
CA TYR A 67 19.63 -0.58 -12.48
C TYR A 67 20.39 -0.55 -13.81
N ASN A 68 21.71 -0.56 -13.75
CA ASN A 68 22.61 -0.57 -14.89
C ASN A 68 23.33 -1.92 -14.99
N ASN A 69 22.97 -2.67 -16.03
CA ASN A 69 23.53 -4.01 -16.31
C ASN A 69 25.01 -4.00 -16.72
N ASP A 70 25.54 -2.88 -17.23
CA ASP A 70 26.92 -2.82 -17.73
C ASP A 70 27.93 -2.77 -16.59
N ASP A 71 27.58 -2.10 -15.49
CA ASP A 71 28.45 -1.90 -14.32
C ASP A 71 27.90 -2.48 -13.01
N ASN A 72 26.72 -3.10 -13.03
CA ASN A 72 26.00 -3.64 -11.86
C ASN A 72 25.80 -2.59 -10.77
N THR A 73 25.42 -1.37 -11.15
CA THR A 73 25.14 -0.27 -10.23
C THR A 73 23.71 0.24 -10.37
N TYR A 74 23.27 0.96 -9.34
CA TYR A 74 21.97 1.62 -9.28
C TYR A 74 22.18 3.12 -9.43
N ASP A 75 21.54 3.74 -10.42
CA ASP A 75 21.66 5.17 -10.69
C ASP A 75 20.49 5.95 -10.10
N LEU A 76 20.70 6.53 -8.91
CA LEU A 76 19.65 7.28 -8.22
C LEU A 76 19.22 8.56 -8.96
N ASN A 77 19.93 8.94 -10.02
CA ASN A 77 19.72 10.17 -10.77
C ASN A 77 19.39 9.92 -12.25
N PHE A 78 18.93 8.71 -12.58
CA PHE A 78 18.65 8.29 -13.96
C PHE A 78 17.65 9.16 -14.74
N LYS A 79 16.85 9.98 -14.06
CA LYS A 79 15.87 10.90 -14.67
C LYS A 79 16.42 12.29 -14.98
N GLU A 80 17.62 12.64 -14.52
CA GLU A 80 18.22 13.94 -14.81
C GLU A 80 18.83 14.00 -16.22
N GLU A 81 18.49 15.04 -16.98
CA GLU A 81 18.97 15.23 -18.36
C GLU A 81 20.51 15.35 -18.46
N ASN A 82 21.17 15.89 -17.43
CA ASN A 82 22.61 16.08 -17.37
C ASN A 82 23.28 15.15 -16.34
N ASN A 83 22.79 13.92 -16.22
CA ASN A 83 23.33 12.93 -15.30
C ASN A 83 24.79 12.59 -15.65
N ASP A 84 25.71 12.91 -14.73
CA ASP A 84 27.15 12.67 -14.84
C ASP A 84 27.58 11.30 -14.28
N GLY A 85 26.62 10.50 -13.81
CA GLY A 85 26.85 9.19 -13.19
C GLY A 85 27.39 9.26 -11.76
N SER A 86 27.49 10.44 -11.14
CA SER A 86 28.01 10.61 -9.77
C SER A 86 27.13 9.97 -8.70
N GLN A 87 25.86 9.73 -9.02
CA GLN A 87 24.85 9.12 -8.14
C GLN A 87 24.68 7.62 -8.38
N LYS A 88 25.59 7.00 -9.13
CA LYS A 88 25.68 5.54 -9.25
C LYS A 88 26.21 4.93 -7.96
N ILE A 89 25.47 3.99 -7.40
CA ILE A 89 25.82 3.31 -6.16
C ILE A 89 25.73 1.80 -6.31
N SER A 90 26.51 1.07 -5.52
CA SER A 90 26.43 -0.40 -5.46
C SER A 90 25.17 -0.87 -4.73
N GLY A 91 24.74 -2.11 -4.95
CA GLY A 91 23.64 -2.72 -4.19
C GLY A 91 23.87 -2.70 -2.67
N ASP A 92 25.11 -2.91 -2.20
CA ASP A 92 25.46 -2.79 -0.77
C ASP A 92 25.30 -1.34 -0.25
N SER A 93 25.57 -0.34 -1.08
CA SER A 93 25.35 1.07 -0.72
C SER A 93 23.86 1.40 -0.69
N LEU A 94 23.09 0.90 -1.68
CA LEU A 94 21.64 1.07 -1.75
C LEU A 94 20.93 0.43 -0.56
N LYS A 95 21.34 -0.79 -0.17
CA LYS A 95 20.90 -1.44 1.07
C LYS A 95 21.08 -0.54 2.30
N ASN A 96 22.22 0.15 2.41
CA ASN A 96 22.48 1.05 3.54
C ASN A 96 21.57 2.30 3.51
N VAL A 97 21.20 2.79 2.32
CA VAL A 97 20.20 3.86 2.18
C VAL A 97 18.88 3.41 2.79
N TYR A 98 18.37 2.23 2.42
CA TYR A 98 17.12 1.70 2.97
C TYR A 98 17.18 1.48 4.47
N LYS A 99 18.30 0.99 5.01
CA LYS A 99 18.50 0.83 6.46
C LYS A 99 18.44 2.18 7.19
N SER A 100 19.06 3.22 6.64
CA SER A 100 18.93 4.59 7.17
C SER A 100 17.48 5.05 7.15
N CYS A 101 16.78 4.84 6.03
CA CYS A 101 15.36 5.20 5.91
C CYS A 101 14.50 4.46 6.94
N ALA A 102 14.67 3.15 7.12
CA ALA A 102 13.93 2.36 8.10
C ALA A 102 14.25 2.73 9.56
N THR A 103 15.42 3.34 9.81
CA THR A 103 15.81 3.87 11.12
C THR A 103 15.18 5.23 11.39
N ASP A 104 15.18 6.12 10.39
CA ASP A 104 14.76 7.51 10.52
C ASP A 104 13.24 7.70 10.39
N TYR A 105 12.57 6.76 9.72
CA TYR A 105 11.15 6.82 9.39
C TYR A 105 10.42 5.52 9.77
N PRO A 106 9.11 5.56 10.06
CA PRO A 106 8.32 4.37 10.41
C PRO A 106 7.97 3.52 9.17
N ILE A 107 8.98 3.14 8.40
CA ILE A 107 8.86 2.25 7.25
C ILE A 107 8.70 0.82 7.75
N VAL A 108 7.72 0.11 7.19
CA VAL A 108 7.48 -1.30 7.52
C VAL A 108 7.51 -2.23 6.35
N THR A 109 7.44 -1.70 5.14
CA THR A 109 7.44 -2.51 3.92
C THR A 109 8.22 -1.78 2.83
N ILE A 110 9.07 -2.51 2.11
CA ILE A 110 9.79 -2.04 0.92
C ILE A 110 9.56 -3.06 -0.19
N GLU A 111 8.98 -2.60 -1.28
CA GLU A 111 8.72 -3.31 -2.54
C GLU A 111 9.83 -3.00 -3.55
N ASP A 112 10.29 -4.05 -4.24
CA ASP A 112 11.37 -4.06 -5.23
C ASP A 112 12.60 -3.22 -4.89
N PRO A 113 13.26 -3.48 -3.74
CA PRO A 113 14.46 -2.76 -3.31
C PRO A 113 15.68 -2.97 -4.22
N PHE A 114 15.71 -4.02 -5.04
CA PHE A 114 16.83 -4.35 -5.93
C PHE A 114 16.29 -4.85 -7.27
N ASP A 115 17.15 -4.88 -8.27
CA ASP A 115 16.84 -5.42 -9.60
C ASP A 115 16.27 -6.85 -9.51
N GLN A 116 15.38 -7.18 -10.44
CA GLN A 116 14.69 -8.48 -10.54
C GLN A 116 15.62 -9.71 -10.54
N ASP A 117 16.90 -9.57 -10.90
CA ASP A 117 17.87 -10.66 -10.91
C ASP A 117 18.90 -10.55 -9.77
N ASP A 118 18.84 -9.53 -8.91
CA ASP A 118 19.78 -9.28 -7.82
C ASP A 118 19.45 -10.01 -6.50
N TRP A 119 19.32 -11.34 -6.61
CA TRP A 119 18.99 -12.23 -5.48
C TRP A 119 19.98 -12.14 -4.31
N GLU A 120 21.23 -11.76 -4.58
CA GLU A 120 22.26 -11.61 -3.56
C GLU A 120 21.91 -10.47 -2.59
N HIS A 121 21.55 -9.30 -3.09
CA HIS A 121 21.22 -8.17 -2.24
C HIS A 121 19.87 -8.34 -1.54
N TYR A 122 18.87 -8.99 -2.18
CA TYR A 122 17.65 -9.42 -1.49
C TYR A 122 17.94 -10.30 -0.27
N ALA A 123 18.83 -11.29 -0.42
CA ALA A 123 19.21 -12.20 0.67
C ALA A 123 19.94 -11.46 1.81
N LYS A 124 20.91 -10.60 1.47
CA LYS A 124 21.66 -9.78 2.44
C LYS A 124 20.74 -8.82 3.20
N MET A 125 19.87 -8.09 2.49
CA MET A 125 19.00 -7.12 3.11
C MET A 125 18.00 -7.79 4.06
N THR A 126 17.46 -8.94 3.65
CA THR A 126 16.49 -9.63 4.49
C THR A 126 17.11 -10.28 5.72
N SER A 127 18.34 -10.80 5.63
CA SER A 127 19.05 -11.29 6.82
C SER A 127 19.40 -10.17 7.81
N GLU A 128 19.60 -8.94 7.34
CA GLU A 128 20.00 -7.82 8.19
C GLU A 128 18.83 -7.11 8.88
N ILE A 129 17.72 -6.85 8.18
CA ILE A 129 16.59 -6.05 8.70
C ILE A 129 15.20 -6.65 8.44
N GLY A 130 15.13 -7.89 7.93
CA GLY A 130 13.86 -8.54 7.60
C GLY A 130 12.91 -8.73 8.77
N GLU A 131 13.41 -8.84 10.01
CA GLU A 131 12.54 -8.94 11.20
C GLU A 131 11.79 -7.62 11.48
N GLN A 132 12.35 -6.48 11.04
CA GLN A 132 11.79 -5.16 11.25
C GLN A 132 10.96 -4.68 10.04
N VAL A 133 11.42 -5.00 8.84
CA VAL A 133 10.87 -4.50 7.57
C VAL A 133 10.48 -5.69 6.69
N GLN A 134 9.26 -5.64 6.18
CA GLN A 134 8.75 -6.56 5.18
C GLN A 134 9.35 -6.23 3.82
N PHE A 135 9.89 -7.22 3.12
CA PHE A 135 10.30 -7.07 1.72
C PHE A 135 9.28 -7.71 0.79
N VAL A 136 9.00 -7.02 -0.29
CA VAL A 136 7.97 -7.37 -1.26
C VAL A 136 8.63 -7.44 -2.63
N GLY A 137 8.37 -8.51 -3.38
CA GLY A 137 8.88 -8.68 -4.74
C GLY A 137 7.74 -8.66 -5.76
N ASP A 138 7.69 -7.64 -6.63
CA ASP A 138 6.88 -7.56 -7.85
C ASP A 138 7.63 -8.20 -9.00
N ASP A 139 8.62 -7.46 -9.53
CA ASP A 139 9.39 -7.81 -10.72
C ASP A 139 10.24 -9.06 -10.48
N LEU A 140 10.73 -9.24 -9.24
CA LEU A 140 11.51 -10.41 -8.85
C LEU A 140 10.73 -11.72 -9.03
N LEU A 141 9.42 -11.69 -8.82
CA LEU A 141 8.62 -12.90 -8.60
C LEU A 141 7.54 -13.08 -9.67
N VAL A 142 7.09 -12.00 -10.31
CA VAL A 142 6.13 -11.93 -11.42
C VAL A 142 4.92 -12.85 -11.24
N THR A 143 4.52 -13.05 -9.98
CA THR A 143 3.46 -13.99 -9.60
C THR A 143 3.64 -15.40 -10.20
N ASN A 144 4.87 -15.85 -10.46
CA ASN A 144 5.14 -17.13 -11.12
C ASN A 144 5.46 -18.24 -10.10
N PRO A 145 4.62 -19.29 -9.97
CA PRO A 145 4.83 -20.37 -9.00
C PRO A 145 6.19 -21.07 -9.15
N LYS A 146 6.76 -21.14 -10.36
CA LYS A 146 8.07 -21.77 -10.58
C LYS A 146 9.19 -20.91 -10.02
N VAL A 147 9.11 -19.60 -10.18
CA VAL A 147 10.07 -18.65 -9.60
C VAL A 147 9.94 -18.68 -8.09
N ILE A 148 8.71 -18.67 -7.56
CA ILE A 148 8.42 -18.78 -6.12
C ILE A 148 8.98 -20.09 -5.53
N MET A 149 8.84 -21.23 -6.21
CA MET A 149 9.44 -22.50 -5.77
C MET A 149 10.97 -22.51 -5.91
N GLY A 150 11.51 -21.82 -6.91
CA GLY A 150 12.93 -21.71 -7.20
C GLY A 150 13.65 -20.73 -6.27
N ALA A 151 12.93 -19.75 -5.71
CA ALA A 151 13.36 -18.83 -4.68
C ALA A 151 13.63 -19.57 -3.37
N LYS A 152 14.68 -20.40 -3.36
CA LYS A 152 15.27 -21.04 -2.18
C LYS A 152 16.08 -20.02 -1.36
N LEU A 153 15.50 -18.86 -1.09
CA LEU A 153 16.07 -17.97 -0.09
C LEU A 153 15.34 -18.23 1.22
N PRO A 154 16.01 -18.84 2.23
CA PRO A 154 15.39 -19.14 3.52
C PRO A 154 14.96 -17.90 4.31
N ASN A 155 15.18 -16.70 3.76
CA ASN A 155 15.09 -15.45 4.52
C ASN A 155 14.11 -14.44 3.95
N LEU A 156 13.52 -14.55 2.75
CA LEU A 156 12.54 -13.54 2.31
C LEU A 156 11.29 -13.59 3.21
N ASN A 157 10.97 -12.48 3.89
CA ASN A 157 9.92 -12.44 4.92
C ASN A 157 8.52 -12.12 4.38
N CYS A 158 8.39 -11.81 3.10
CA CYS A 158 7.10 -11.73 2.43
C CYS A 158 7.25 -11.91 0.92
N LEU A 159 6.18 -12.40 0.30
CA LEU A 159 5.97 -12.34 -1.13
C LEU A 159 4.83 -11.34 -1.39
N ALA A 160 4.99 -10.39 -2.32
CA ALA A 160 3.79 -9.81 -2.93
C ALA A 160 3.19 -10.86 -3.85
N LEU A 161 1.91 -11.10 -3.67
CA LEU A 161 1.12 -11.87 -4.62
C LEU A 161 0.08 -10.90 -5.14
N TYR A 162 0.42 -10.28 -6.27
CA TYR A 162 -0.50 -9.48 -7.05
C TYR A 162 -1.68 -10.37 -7.37
N PHE A 163 -2.84 -10.01 -6.82
CA PHE A 163 -4.07 -10.67 -7.16
C PHE A 163 -5.01 -9.65 -7.75
N THR A 164 -4.72 -9.30 -8.99
CA THR A 164 -5.67 -8.59 -9.83
C THR A 164 -6.26 -9.59 -10.80
N ILE A 165 -7.58 -9.62 -10.97
CA ILE A 165 -8.19 -10.42 -12.06
C ILE A 165 -7.81 -9.89 -13.45
N TYR A 166 -7.19 -8.71 -13.53
CA TYR A 166 -6.51 -8.26 -14.73
C TYR A 166 -5.02 -8.68 -14.84
N GLN A 167 -4.40 -9.19 -13.76
CA GLN A 167 -3.15 -9.97 -13.79
C GLN A 167 -3.37 -11.49 -13.87
N VAL A 168 -4.59 -11.91 -14.22
CA VAL A 168 -4.81 -13.20 -14.89
C VAL A 168 -4.01 -13.28 -16.20
N ASN A 169 -3.46 -12.18 -16.74
CA ASN A 169 -2.55 -12.21 -17.89
C ASN A 169 -1.05 -12.39 -17.53
N GLN A 170 -0.65 -12.34 -16.25
CA GLN A 170 0.72 -12.69 -15.83
C GLN A 170 0.83 -14.17 -15.45
N ILE A 171 -0.12 -14.70 -14.66
CA ILE A 171 -0.14 -16.11 -14.25
C ILE A 171 -1.14 -16.98 -15.05
N GLY A 172 -2.29 -16.44 -15.48
CA GLY A 172 -3.23 -17.15 -16.37
C GLY A 172 -4.64 -17.36 -15.82
N SER A 173 -4.83 -17.55 -14.51
CA SER A 173 -6.13 -17.93 -13.91
C SER A 173 -6.30 -17.64 -12.41
N VAL A 174 -7.57 -17.61 -11.96
CA VAL A 174 -7.94 -17.55 -10.53
C VAL A 174 -7.37 -18.75 -9.77
N THR A 175 -7.38 -19.95 -10.35
CA THR A 175 -6.89 -21.18 -9.71
C THR A 175 -5.40 -21.08 -9.41
N GLU A 176 -4.59 -20.68 -10.39
CA GLU A 176 -3.14 -20.54 -10.22
C GLU A 176 -2.81 -19.46 -9.19
N SER A 177 -3.59 -18.37 -9.17
CA SER A 177 -3.44 -17.32 -8.15
C SER A 177 -3.69 -17.87 -6.74
N ILE A 178 -4.74 -18.67 -6.54
CA ILE A 178 -5.03 -19.34 -5.26
C ILE A 178 -3.89 -20.29 -4.87
N GLU A 179 -3.33 -21.03 -5.82
CA GLU A 179 -2.20 -21.94 -5.58
C GLU A 179 -0.95 -21.20 -5.15
N ALA A 180 -0.64 -20.09 -5.81
CA ALA A 180 0.49 -19.23 -5.48
C ALA A 180 0.33 -18.65 -4.07
N VAL A 181 -0.86 -18.14 -3.71
CA VAL A 181 -1.15 -17.69 -2.34
C VAL A 181 -0.98 -18.79 -1.31
N LYS A 182 -1.48 -20.00 -1.59
CA LYS A 182 -1.31 -21.15 -0.70
C LYS A 182 0.15 -21.55 -0.55
N MET A 183 0.93 -21.49 -1.64
CA MET A 183 2.35 -21.83 -1.63
C MET A 183 3.14 -20.88 -0.73
N SER A 184 2.92 -19.58 -0.87
CA SER A 184 3.64 -18.57 -0.08
C SER A 184 3.28 -18.65 1.39
N LYS A 185 2.00 -18.85 1.70
CA LYS A 185 1.57 -19.08 3.08
C LYS A 185 2.18 -20.34 3.69
N ARG A 186 2.32 -21.43 2.92
CA ARG A 186 3.02 -22.64 3.37
C ARG A 186 4.52 -22.41 3.58
N ALA A 187 5.12 -21.51 2.82
CA ALA A 187 6.50 -21.07 3.00
C ALA A 187 6.68 -20.10 4.18
N GLY A 188 5.60 -19.71 4.87
CA GLY A 188 5.64 -18.76 5.99
C GLY A 188 5.61 -17.29 5.55
N TRP A 189 5.43 -17.02 4.26
CA TRP A 189 5.44 -15.68 3.71
C TRP A 189 4.10 -14.97 3.88
N GLY A 190 4.17 -13.66 4.07
CA GLY A 190 3.03 -12.77 3.91
C GLY A 190 2.54 -12.73 2.46
N VAL A 191 1.34 -12.18 2.28
CA VAL A 191 0.69 -12.01 0.97
C VAL A 191 0.01 -10.65 0.93
N MET A 192 0.41 -9.81 -0.02
CA MET A 192 -0.25 -8.53 -0.30
C MET A 192 -0.98 -8.62 -1.63
N ALA A 193 -2.31 -8.44 -1.61
CA ALA A 193 -3.09 -8.33 -2.84
C ALA A 193 -2.87 -6.94 -3.45
N SER A 194 -2.64 -6.85 -4.75
CA SER A 194 -2.33 -5.57 -5.42
C SER A 194 -3.23 -5.30 -6.63
N HIS A 195 -3.35 -4.03 -7.00
CA HIS A 195 -4.01 -3.52 -8.20
C HIS A 195 -3.04 -3.39 -9.39
N ARG A 196 -3.51 -2.84 -10.51
CA ARG A 196 -2.67 -2.33 -11.59
C ARG A 196 -2.78 -0.81 -11.75
N SER A 197 -1.80 -0.23 -12.43
CA SER A 197 -1.83 1.20 -12.74
C SER A 197 -3.06 1.61 -13.54
N VAL A 198 -3.65 0.72 -14.36
CA VAL A 198 -4.97 0.93 -14.96
C VAL A 198 -5.95 -0.12 -14.44
N GLU A 199 -6.99 0.32 -13.75
CA GLU A 199 -8.04 -0.53 -13.17
C GLU A 199 -9.42 -0.24 -13.78
N THR A 200 -10.35 -1.15 -13.49
CA THR A 200 -11.77 -0.99 -13.79
C THR A 200 -12.58 -0.83 -12.50
N GLU A 201 -13.89 -0.70 -12.62
CA GLU A 201 -14.82 -0.71 -11.48
C GLU A 201 -15.00 -2.09 -10.82
N ASP A 202 -14.37 -3.13 -11.35
CA ASP A 202 -14.46 -4.50 -10.83
C ASP A 202 -13.82 -4.60 -9.44
N THR A 203 -14.55 -5.15 -8.46
CA THR A 203 -14.13 -5.21 -7.06
C THR A 203 -13.60 -6.57 -6.61
N ILE A 204 -13.24 -7.46 -7.53
CA ILE A 204 -12.94 -8.84 -7.19
C ILE A 204 -11.68 -9.01 -6.36
N ILE A 205 -10.70 -8.11 -6.47
CA ILE A 205 -9.49 -8.11 -5.63
C ILE A 205 -9.85 -7.97 -4.16
N ALA A 206 -10.81 -7.11 -3.85
CA ALA A 206 -11.32 -6.94 -2.51
C ALA A 206 -11.94 -8.23 -1.96
N ASP A 207 -12.78 -8.93 -2.74
CA ASP A 207 -13.34 -10.23 -2.34
C ASP A 207 -12.26 -11.27 -2.10
N LEU A 208 -11.31 -11.34 -3.02
CA LEU A 208 -10.25 -12.32 -3.01
C LEU A 208 -9.25 -12.09 -1.86
N SER A 209 -8.92 -10.83 -1.55
CA SER A 209 -8.07 -10.48 -0.42
C SER A 209 -8.65 -10.99 0.91
N VAL A 210 -9.98 -10.88 1.07
CA VAL A 210 -10.72 -11.35 2.24
C VAL A 210 -10.86 -12.87 2.21
N GLY A 211 -11.28 -13.45 1.09
CA GLY A 211 -11.51 -14.88 0.91
C GLY A 211 -10.23 -15.72 1.07
N LEU A 212 -9.12 -15.22 0.57
CA LEU A 212 -7.80 -15.82 0.75
C LEU A 212 -7.12 -15.39 2.04
N ALA A 213 -7.71 -14.47 2.81
CA ALA A 213 -7.16 -13.94 4.05
C ALA A 213 -5.71 -13.45 3.88
N THR A 214 -5.43 -12.67 2.84
CA THR A 214 -4.10 -12.12 2.54
C THR A 214 -3.62 -11.24 3.69
N GLY A 215 -4.54 -10.49 4.28
CA GLY A 215 -4.29 -9.64 5.45
C GLY A 215 -3.72 -8.27 5.10
N GLN A 216 -3.35 -8.04 3.84
CA GLN A 216 -2.84 -6.79 3.27
C GLN A 216 -3.38 -6.62 1.84
N ILE A 217 -3.66 -5.37 1.45
CA ILE A 217 -4.11 -4.99 0.11
C ILE A 217 -3.55 -3.61 -0.27
N GLN A 218 -3.04 -3.47 -1.48
CA GLN A 218 -2.56 -2.24 -2.13
C GLN A 218 -3.46 -1.97 -3.33
N THR A 219 -4.30 -0.95 -3.24
CA THR A 219 -5.29 -0.67 -4.29
C THR A 219 -5.37 0.82 -4.65
N GLY A 220 -4.21 1.48 -4.56
CA GLY A 220 -4.01 2.88 -4.94
C GLY A 220 -4.42 3.87 -3.86
N ALA A 221 -4.50 5.14 -4.23
CA ALA A 221 -4.96 6.19 -3.34
C ALA A 221 -6.47 6.08 -3.04
N PRO A 222 -6.96 6.65 -1.93
CA PRO A 222 -8.38 6.93 -1.71
C PRO A 222 -8.86 8.10 -2.60
N CYS A 223 -8.58 8.00 -3.89
CA CYS A 223 -8.92 8.93 -4.96
C CYS A 223 -9.13 8.11 -6.23
N ARG A 224 -10.02 8.58 -7.11
CA ARG A 224 -10.47 7.90 -8.34
C ARG A 224 -11.34 6.65 -8.05
N SER A 225 -12.40 6.49 -8.84
CA SER A 225 -13.49 5.55 -8.50
C SER A 225 -13.09 4.09 -8.60
N GLU A 226 -12.20 3.75 -9.53
CA GLU A 226 -11.63 2.41 -9.69
C GLU A 226 -10.82 1.96 -8.46
N ARG A 227 -10.25 2.91 -7.71
CA ARG A 227 -9.57 2.64 -6.43
C ARG A 227 -10.56 2.55 -5.29
N LEU A 228 -11.45 3.54 -5.22
CA LEU A 228 -12.47 3.63 -4.17
C LEU A 228 -13.46 2.46 -4.20
N ALA A 229 -13.75 1.90 -5.37
CA ALA A 229 -14.61 0.73 -5.52
C ALA A 229 -14.09 -0.44 -4.66
N GLN A 230 -12.78 -0.70 -4.71
CA GLN A 230 -12.14 -1.76 -3.93
C GLN A 230 -12.22 -1.48 -2.42
N TYR A 231 -11.88 -0.25 -1.98
CA TYR A 231 -11.97 0.13 -0.56
C TYR A 231 -13.39 -0.02 0.00
N ASN A 232 -14.39 0.50 -0.72
CA ASN A 232 -15.79 0.40 -0.33
C ASN A 232 -16.26 -1.05 -0.20
N HIS A 233 -15.77 -1.92 -1.09
CA HIS A 233 -16.13 -3.33 -1.10
C HIS A 233 -15.44 -4.12 0.02
N VAL A 234 -14.14 -3.88 0.29
CA VAL A 234 -13.42 -4.46 1.44
C VAL A 234 -14.14 -4.11 2.74
N ASP A 235 -14.52 -2.85 2.95
CA ASP A 235 -15.22 -2.42 4.16
C ASP A 235 -16.56 -3.16 4.34
N GLY A 236 -17.30 -3.33 3.25
CA GLY A 236 -18.54 -4.13 3.22
C GLY A 236 -18.29 -5.59 3.63
N ASN A 237 -17.28 -6.23 3.03
CA ASN A 237 -16.92 -7.62 3.29
C ASN A 237 -16.47 -7.84 4.74
N VAL A 238 -15.62 -6.95 5.26
CA VAL A 238 -15.13 -7.02 6.65
C VAL A 238 -16.28 -6.81 7.63
N PHE A 239 -17.19 -5.88 7.35
CA PHE A 239 -18.38 -5.67 8.17
C PHE A 239 -19.25 -6.92 8.22
N GLN A 240 -19.56 -7.53 7.07
CA GLN A 240 -20.37 -8.75 7.00
C GLN A 240 -19.69 -9.93 7.72
N HIS A 241 -18.40 -10.15 7.53
CA HIS A 241 -17.64 -11.20 8.22
C HIS A 241 -17.65 -11.02 9.73
N THR A 242 -17.51 -9.77 10.20
CA THR A 242 -17.55 -9.45 11.63
C THR A 242 -18.94 -9.71 12.21
N GLN A 243 -20.02 -9.37 11.47
CA GLN A 243 -21.39 -9.72 11.87
C GLN A 243 -21.61 -11.23 11.94
N LEU A 244 -21.07 -12.00 10.99
CA LEU A 244 -21.15 -13.47 11.00
C LEU A 244 -20.39 -14.08 12.19
N LYS A 245 -19.18 -13.60 12.48
CA LYS A 245 -18.43 -14.01 13.68
C LYS A 245 -19.19 -13.67 14.96
N MET A 246 -19.74 -12.46 15.07
CA MET A 246 -20.56 -12.06 16.22
C MET A 246 -21.83 -12.89 16.34
N ARG A 247 -22.49 -13.26 15.24
CA ARG A 247 -23.65 -14.18 15.24
C ARG A 247 -23.29 -15.58 15.73
N ASN A 248 -22.13 -16.09 15.34
CA ASN A 248 -21.64 -17.39 15.81
C ASN A 248 -21.20 -17.35 17.29
N LEU A 249 -20.72 -16.20 17.78
CA LEU A 249 -20.41 -15.98 19.19
C LEU A 249 -21.66 -15.75 20.06
N THR A 250 -22.69 -15.08 19.52
CA THR A 250 -23.97 -14.80 20.22
C THR A 250 -24.90 -16.00 20.32
N LYS A 251 -24.54 -17.16 19.74
CA LYS A 251 -25.12 -18.44 20.18
C LYS A 251 -24.82 -18.76 21.67
N TYR A 252 -23.90 -18.03 22.32
CA TYR A 252 -23.48 -18.27 23.70
C TYR A 252 -23.74 -17.15 24.72
N ASP A 253 -24.20 -15.94 24.36
CA ASP A 253 -24.61 -14.94 25.37
C ASP A 253 -25.48 -13.83 24.75
N PHE A 254 -26.72 -13.70 25.24
CA PHE A 254 -27.74 -12.79 24.70
C PHE A 254 -27.74 -11.40 25.37
N SER A 255 -26.97 -11.19 26.45
CA SER A 255 -27.08 -9.97 27.28
C SER A 255 -26.22 -8.78 26.80
N TYR A 256 -25.10 -9.05 26.10
CA TYR A 256 -24.14 -8.01 25.66
C TYR A 256 -24.61 -7.18 24.45
N HIS A 257 -25.55 -7.72 23.65
CA HIS A 257 -25.94 -7.15 22.35
C HIS A 257 -26.67 -5.81 22.44
N THR A 258 -27.44 -5.61 23.51
CA THR A 258 -28.24 -4.38 23.68
C THR A 258 -27.38 -3.18 24.08
N GLN A 259 -26.28 -3.41 24.81
CA GLN A 259 -25.40 -2.34 25.28
C GLN A 259 -24.41 -1.84 24.20
N LEU A 260 -23.91 -2.74 23.34
CA LEU A 260 -22.93 -2.37 22.30
C LEU A 260 -23.58 -1.61 21.12
N LYS A 261 -24.80 -2.02 20.71
CA LYS A 261 -25.56 -1.31 19.66
C LYS A 261 -25.87 0.14 20.03
N MET A 262 -26.15 0.42 21.31
CA MET A 262 -26.38 1.79 21.77
C MET A 262 -25.09 2.64 21.75
N ARG A 263 -23.95 2.08 22.14
CA ARG A 263 -22.66 2.82 22.16
C ARG A 263 -22.11 3.16 20.77
N ILE A 264 -22.25 2.25 19.80
CA ILE A 264 -21.77 2.49 18.42
C ILE A 264 -22.66 3.54 17.72
N SER A 265 -23.97 3.43 17.90
CA SER A 265 -24.93 4.42 17.36
C SER A 265 -24.71 5.82 17.94
N GLN A 266 -24.50 5.94 19.26
CA GLN A 266 -24.31 7.24 19.92
C GLN A 266 -22.95 7.91 19.65
N SER A 267 -21.90 7.15 19.31
CA SER A 267 -20.55 7.70 19.08
C SER A 267 -20.27 8.07 17.62
N ILE A 268 -20.98 7.45 16.67
CA ILE A 268 -20.75 7.65 15.22
C ILE A 268 -21.76 8.62 14.58
N LEU A 269 -23.05 8.56 14.95
CA LEU A 269 -24.07 9.41 14.31
C LEU A 269 -23.87 10.94 14.50
N PRO A 270 -23.46 11.45 15.68
CA PRO A 270 -23.27 12.89 15.85
C PRO A 270 -22.13 13.44 14.98
N LYS A 271 -21.10 12.62 14.71
CA LYS A 271 -19.93 13.00 13.92
C LYS A 271 -20.20 13.05 12.42
N PHE A 272 -21.17 12.29 11.92
CA PHE A 272 -21.61 12.34 10.52
C PHE A 272 -22.54 13.55 10.23
N LYS A 273 -23.37 13.96 11.19
CA LYS A 273 -24.22 15.16 11.03
C LYS A 273 -23.43 16.46 11.06
N ALA A 274 -22.35 16.54 11.85
CA ALA A 274 -21.54 17.76 11.95
C ALA A 274 -20.81 18.12 10.63
N THR A 275 -20.40 17.13 9.85
CA THR A 275 -19.71 17.34 8.56
C THR A 275 -20.63 17.71 7.40
N GLN A 276 -21.93 17.36 7.46
CA GLN A 276 -22.90 17.76 6.43
C GLN A 276 -23.42 19.20 6.59
N TYR A 277 -23.41 19.75 7.80
CA TYR A 277 -23.93 21.11 8.07
C TYR A 277 -22.87 22.21 8.12
N ALA A 278 -21.57 21.87 8.17
CA ALA A 278 -20.48 22.87 8.13
C ALA A 278 -20.24 23.50 6.74
N GLY A 279 -20.94 23.03 5.69
CA GLY A 279 -20.87 23.56 4.32
C GLY A 279 -22.00 24.51 3.92
N GLN A 280 -22.91 24.87 4.84
CA GLN A 280 -23.98 25.84 4.58
C GLN A 280 -23.81 27.08 5.47
N GLY A 281 -22.76 27.85 5.23
CA GLY A 281 -22.55 29.17 5.82
C GLY A 281 -22.19 30.19 4.74
N GLU A 282 -23.05 31.19 4.58
CA GLU A 282 -22.90 32.42 3.78
C GLU A 282 -22.93 32.29 2.24
N ARG A 283 -24.13 32.21 1.66
CA ARG A 283 -24.38 32.73 0.32
C ARG A 283 -24.23 34.25 0.34
N LYS A 284 -23.12 34.78 -0.17
CA LYS A 284 -23.02 36.20 -0.54
C LYS A 284 -23.85 36.44 -1.80
N ASN A 285 -24.85 37.31 -1.70
CA ASN A 285 -25.62 37.80 -2.84
C ASN A 285 -24.70 38.63 -3.75
N TYR A 286 -24.43 38.14 -4.95
CA TYR A 286 -23.86 38.96 -6.03
C TYR A 286 -25.01 39.52 -6.87
N PRO A 287 -25.01 40.83 -7.20
CA PRO A 287 -26.07 41.41 -8.02
C PRO A 287 -25.98 40.88 -9.44
N VAL A 288 -27.14 40.49 -9.98
CA VAL A 288 -27.35 40.16 -11.39
C VAL A 288 -27.14 41.45 -12.19
N VAL A 289 -26.11 41.50 -13.03
CA VAL A 289 -25.97 42.55 -14.04
C VAL A 289 -26.63 42.03 -15.31
N SER A 290 -27.78 42.62 -15.64
CA SER A 290 -28.46 42.47 -16.92
C SER A 290 -27.89 43.45 -17.94
N SER A 291 -27.30 42.93 -19.02
CA SER A 291 -27.43 43.40 -20.41
C SER A 291 -26.63 42.48 -21.31
#